data_AF-A0A2D9H2E4-F1
#
_entry.id   AF-A0A2D9H2E4-F1
#
_cell.length_a   1.000
_cell.length_b   1.000
_cell.length_c   1.000
_cell.angle_alpha   90.00
_cell.angle_beta   90.00
_cell.angle_gamma   90.00
#
_symmetry.space_group_name_H-M   'P 1'
#
loop_
_entity.id
_entity.type
_entity.pdbx_description
1 polymer ?
#
loop_
_entity_poly.entity_id
_entity_poly.type
_entity_poly.pdbx_seq_one_letter_code
_entity_poly.pdbx_strand_id
1 'polypeptide(L)'
;HAPAVSVREQAAIVVDRLRRAQTLTFRSLVRDSPDTLTTVARFLSLLELFREGAVAFDQVTPLGELTVRWTGDEDTEAEDLVTDEFDGAPQPSDQPEPEEGPDE
;
A
#
# COMPACT_ATOMS: atom_id res chain seq x y z
N HIS A 1 0.98 -20.20 5.16
CA HIS A 1 0.23 -19.07 5.71
C HIS A 1 1.06 -17.80 5.54
N ALA A 2 0.71 -16.95 4.56
CA ALA A 2 1.23 -15.59 4.49
C ALA A 2 0.31 -14.71 5.35
N PRO A 3 0.83 -13.93 6.31
CA PRO A 3 0.01 -12.97 7.04
C PRO A 3 -0.62 -11.98 6.06
N ALA A 4 -1.86 -11.55 6.34
CA ALA A 4 -2.52 -10.51 5.56
C ALA A 4 -1.65 -9.24 5.59
N VAL A 5 -1.33 -8.67 4.43
CA VAL A 5 -0.55 -7.44 4.36
C VAL A 5 -1.46 -6.27 4.75
N SER A 6 -1.12 -5.54 5.82
CA SER A 6 -1.89 -4.36 6.25
C SER A 6 -1.44 -3.09 5.53
N VAL A 7 -2.40 -2.27 5.14
CA VAL A 7 -2.16 -0.96 4.52
C VAL A 7 -1.55 0.01 5.54
N ARG A 8 -2.02 -0.04 6.79
CA ARG A 8 -1.48 0.76 7.91
C ARG A 8 0.00 0.47 8.15
N GLU A 9 0.40 -0.80 8.16
CA GLU A 9 1.81 -1.19 8.30
C GLU A 9 2.66 -0.67 7.12
N GLN A 10 2.14 -0.78 5.89
CA GLN A 10 2.84 -0.27 4.71
C GLN A 10 2.95 1.26 4.72
N ALA A 11 1.94 1.97 5.25
CA ALA A 11 1.97 3.42 5.38
C ALA A 11 3.07 3.90 6.31
N ALA A 12 3.27 3.23 7.46
CA ALA A 12 4.36 3.55 8.38
C ALA A 12 5.73 3.47 7.71
N ILE A 13 5.95 2.44 6.88
CA ILE A 13 7.19 2.28 6.10
C ILE A 13 7.35 3.40 5.07
N VAL A 14 6.27 3.74 4.36
CA VAL A 14 6.28 4.79 3.33
C VAL A 14 6.54 6.17 3.94
N VAL A 15 5.88 6.50 5.05
CA VAL A 15 6.05 7.77 5.79
C VAL A 15 7.49 7.91 6.29
N ASP A 16 8.05 6.88 6.93
CA ASP A 16 9.44 6.90 7.40
C ASP A 16 10.45 7.21 6.27
N ARG A 17 10.24 6.59 5.09
CA ARG A 17 11.09 6.83 3.92
C ARG A 17 10.92 8.21 3.33
N LEU A 18 9.67 8.66 3.19
CA LEU A 18 9.36 9.97 2.63
C LEU A 18 9.80 11.10 3.53
N ARG A 19 9.73 10.97 4.85
CA ARG A 19 10.27 11.97 5.79
C ARG A 19 11.78 12.14 5.63
N ARG A 20 12.52 11.05 5.48
CA ARG A 20 13.98 11.09 5.32
C ARG A 20 14.41 11.62 3.97
N ALA A 21 13.73 11.22 2.90
CA ALA A 21 14.12 11.55 1.53
C ALA A 21 13.44 12.81 0.97
N GLN A 22 12.33 13.24 1.59
CA GLN A 22 11.39 14.30 1.15
C GLN A 22 10.71 14.04 -0.21
N THR A 23 11.36 13.34 -1.13
CA THR A 23 10.83 13.00 -2.46
C THR A 23 11.37 11.64 -2.90
N LEU A 24 10.48 10.76 -3.36
CA LEU A 24 10.80 9.43 -3.90
C LEU A 24 9.88 9.07 -5.06
N THR A 25 10.33 8.17 -5.93
CA THR A 25 9.44 7.58 -6.94
C THR A 25 8.69 6.39 -6.36
N PHE A 26 7.49 6.09 -6.88
CA PHE A 26 6.74 4.89 -6.51
C PHE A 26 7.58 3.62 -6.70
N ARG A 27 8.34 3.53 -7.80
CA ARG A 27 9.26 2.42 -8.05
C ARG A 27 10.30 2.24 -6.93
N SER A 28 10.82 3.33 -6.38
CA SER A 28 11.76 3.29 -5.25
C SER A 28 11.06 2.86 -3.96
N LEU A 29 9.83 3.34 -3.74
CA LEU A 29 9.02 2.99 -2.58
C LEU A 29 8.60 1.52 -2.57
N VAL A 30 8.48 0.84 -3.70
CA VAL A 30 8.07 -0.58 -3.74
C VAL A 30 9.19 -1.56 -4.02
N ARG A 31 10.44 -1.09 -4.16
CA ARG A 31 11.60 -1.92 -4.57
C ARG A 31 11.84 -3.15 -3.68
N ASP A 32 11.52 -3.05 -2.40
CA ASP A 32 11.68 -4.11 -1.39
C ASP A 32 10.40 -4.91 -1.13
N SER A 33 9.33 -4.67 -1.90
CA SER A 33 8.08 -5.43 -1.76
C SER A 33 8.32 -6.88 -2.18
N PRO A 34 8.04 -7.88 -1.33
CA PRO A 34 8.30 -9.29 -1.63
C PRO A 34 7.30 -9.88 -2.64
N ASP A 35 6.13 -9.26 -2.79
CA ASP A 35 5.05 -9.73 -3.65
C ASP A 35 4.15 -8.58 -4.15
N THR A 36 3.21 -8.95 -5.01
CA THR A 36 2.23 -8.03 -5.60
C THR A 36 1.28 -7.45 -4.55
N LEU A 37 0.87 -8.23 -3.54
CA LEU A 37 -0.04 -7.75 -2.50
C LEU A 37 0.60 -6.61 -1.70
N THR A 38 1.89 -6.74 -1.38
CA THR A 38 2.66 -5.69 -0.70
C THR A 38 2.82 -4.45 -1.57
N THR A 39 3.04 -4.63 -2.88
CA THR A 39 3.11 -3.51 -3.84
C THR A 39 1.78 -2.76 -3.90
N VAL A 40 0.66 -3.49 -3.95
CA VAL A 40 -0.70 -2.92 -3.95
C VAL A 40 -0.99 -2.22 -2.62
N ALA A 41 -0.66 -2.83 -1.48
CA ALA A 41 -0.85 -2.22 -0.16
C ALA A 41 -0.06 -0.91 -0.01
N ARG A 42 1.17 -0.84 -0.52
CA ARG A 42 1.93 0.42 -0.58
C ARG A 42 1.26 1.45 -1.48
N PHE A 43 0.70 1.04 -2.60
CA PHE A 43 -0.05 1.96 -3.45
C PHE A 43 -1.31 2.49 -2.74
N LEU A 44 -2.10 1.63 -2.09
CA LEU A 44 -3.28 2.03 -1.32
C LEU A 44 -2.89 2.99 -0.18
N SER A 45 -1.81 2.72 0.55
CA SER A 45 -1.31 3.62 1.60
C SER A 45 -0.97 5.01 1.05
N LEU A 46 -0.41 5.10 -0.15
CA LEU A 46 -0.12 6.38 -0.79
C LEU A 46 -1.40 7.15 -1.14
N LEU A 47 -2.44 6.46 -1.59
CA LEU A 47 -3.74 7.08 -1.87
C LEU A 47 -4.39 7.64 -0.60
N GLU A 48 -4.29 6.93 0.53
CA GLU A 48 -4.77 7.42 1.82
C GLU A 48 -3.98 8.64 2.30
N LEU A 49 -2.64 8.56 2.26
CA LEU A 49 -1.77 9.69 2.59
C LEU A 49 -2.07 10.92 1.72
N PHE A 50 -2.40 10.72 0.45
CA PHE A 50 -2.79 11.81 -0.45
C PHE A 50 -4.17 12.38 -0.09
N ARG A 51 -5.13 11.52 0.28
CA ARG A 51 -6.46 11.94 0.74
C ARG A 51 -6.37 12.83 1.98
N GLU A 52 -5.47 12.51 2.91
CA GLU A 52 -5.20 13.31 4.11
C GLU A 52 -4.26 14.50 3.87
N GLY A 53 -3.76 14.70 2.64
CA GLY A 53 -2.87 15.82 2.28
C GLY A 53 -1.43 15.69 2.80
N ALA A 54 -1.03 14.51 3.29
CA ALA A 54 0.31 14.25 3.80
C ALA A 54 1.35 13.98 2.69
N VAL A 55 0.90 13.68 1.47
CA VAL A 55 1.77 13.59 0.29
C VAL A 55 1.17 14.29 -0.92
N ALA A 56 2.03 14.65 -1.87
CA ALA A 56 1.65 15.12 -3.19
C ALA A 56 2.24 14.24 -4.30
N PHE A 57 1.49 14.07 -5.39
CA PHE A 57 1.93 13.33 -6.57
C PHE A 57 2.32 14.25 -7.73
N ASP A 58 3.31 13.82 -8.49
CA ASP A 58 3.67 14.39 -9.79
C ASP A 58 3.81 13.27 -10.82
N GLN A 59 3.01 13.32 -11.87
CA GLN A 59 2.97 12.33 -12.94
C GLN A 59 2.61 12.99 -14.27
N VAL A 60 3.60 13.11 -15.15
CA VAL A 60 3.47 13.85 -16.42
C VAL A 60 2.62 13.11 -17.45
N THR A 61 2.73 11.78 -17.49
CA THR A 61 2.00 10.93 -18.43
C THR A 61 1.25 9.81 -17.71
N PRO A 62 0.06 9.40 -18.19
CA PRO A 62 -0.63 8.24 -17.65
C PRO A 62 0.27 7.00 -17.63
N LEU A 63 0.29 6.29 -16.49
CA LEU A 63 1.16 5.14 -16.23
C LEU A 63 2.67 5.42 -16.40
N GLY A 64 3.06 6.70 -16.43
CA GLY A 64 4.44 7.14 -16.40
C GLY A 64 5.06 7.03 -15.01
N GLU A 65 6.20 7.68 -14.83
CA GLU A 65 6.83 7.78 -13.52
C GLU A 65 5.95 8.57 -12.55
N LEU A 66 5.68 7.99 -11.39
CA LEU A 66 4.94 8.61 -10.29
C LEU A 66 5.94 9.06 -9.23
N THR A 67 6.14 10.36 -9.11
CA THR A 67 6.93 10.98 -8.05
C THR A 67 6.03 11.34 -6.88
N VAL A 68 6.48 11.01 -5.67
CA VAL A 68 5.78 11.25 -4.41
C VAL A 68 6.60 12.21 -3.58
N ARG A 69 5.98 13.30 -3.12
CA ARG A 69 6.59 14.30 -2.25
C ARG A 69 5.92 14.29 -0.89
N TRP A 70 6.71 14.36 0.16
CA TRP A 70 6.20 14.56 1.52
C TRP A 70 5.65 15.98 1.66
N THR A 71 4.45 16.11 2.24
CA THR A 71 3.79 17.40 2.51
C THR A 71 3.20 17.49 3.92
N GLY A 72 3.20 16.40 4.68
CA GLY A 72 2.72 16.38 6.07
C GLY A 72 3.71 16.96 7.08
N ASP A 73 3.26 17.11 8.33
CA ASP A 73 4.11 17.56 9.43
C ASP A 73 5.04 16.44 9.91
N GLU A 74 6.24 16.80 10.38
CA GLU A 74 7.23 15.82 10.89
C GLU A 74 6.73 15.05 12.12
N ASP A 75 5.74 15.61 12.84
CA ASP A 75 5.21 15.07 14.08
C ASP A 75 3.97 14.16 13.92
N THR A 76 3.31 14.12 12.75
CA THR A 76 2.07 13.34 12.56
C THR A 76 2.34 11.83 12.51
N GLU A 77 1.62 10.99 13.22
CA GLU A 77 1.87 9.54 13.15
C GLU A 77 1.24 8.94 11.89
N ALA A 78 1.88 7.94 11.29
CA ALA A 78 1.34 7.30 10.08
C ALA A 78 -0.02 6.63 10.34
N GLU A 79 -0.26 6.20 11.58
CA GLU A 79 -1.51 5.59 12.03
C GLU A 79 -2.68 6.59 12.02
N ASP A 80 -2.41 7.90 12.21
CA ASP A 80 -3.41 8.96 12.17
C ASP A 80 -3.81 9.33 10.72
N LEU A 81 -2.95 8.98 9.75
CA LEU A 81 -3.12 9.31 8.34
C LEU A 81 -3.81 8.20 7.53
N VAL A 82 -4.12 7.06 8.16
CA VAL A 82 -4.63 5.87 7.49
C VAL A 82 -5.83 5.30 8.23
N THR A 83 -6.88 5.01 7.47
CA THR A 83 -8.15 4.49 7.94
C THR A 83 -8.28 2.99 7.66
N ASP A 84 -9.09 2.26 8.44
CA ASP A 84 -9.30 0.81 8.23
C ASP A 84 -10.08 0.45 6.95
N GLU A 85 -10.36 1.41 6.05
CA GLU A 85 -11.15 1.19 4.84
C GLU A 85 -10.49 0.19 3.87
N PHE A 86 -9.15 0.04 3.92
CA PHE A 86 -8.38 -0.78 2.99
C PHE A 86 -7.70 -2.01 3.63
N ASP A 87 -7.77 -2.19 4.95
CA ASP A 87 -7.20 -3.35 5.64
C ASP A 87 -8.00 -4.66 5.40
N GLY A 88 -9.16 -4.57 4.72
CA GLY A 88 -10.12 -5.67 4.54
C GLY A 88 -10.21 -6.28 3.14
N ALA A 89 -9.13 -6.38 2.36
CA ALA A 89 -9.19 -7.12 1.09
C ALA A 89 -9.54 -8.60 1.36
N PRO A 90 -10.51 -9.19 0.64
CA PRO A 90 -10.87 -10.59 0.83
C PRO A 90 -9.64 -11.46 0.59
N GLN A 91 -9.33 -12.30 1.58
CA GLN A 91 -8.37 -13.38 1.42
C GLN A 91 -8.77 -14.17 0.16
N PRO A 92 -7.85 -14.55 -0.74
CA PRO A 92 -8.18 -15.54 -1.75
C PRO A 92 -8.62 -16.79 -0.98
N SER A 93 -9.92 -17.04 -0.97
CA SER A 93 -10.51 -18.25 -0.43
C SER A 93 -9.78 -19.41 -1.11
N ASP A 94 -9.03 -20.17 -0.33
CA ASP A 94 -8.56 -21.50 -0.71
C ASP A 94 -9.83 -22.29 -1.04
N GLN A 95 -10.14 -22.38 -2.33
CA GLN A 95 -11.32 -23.05 -2.83
C GLN A 95 -11.03 -24.54 -2.66
N PRO A 96 -11.73 -25.28 -1.76
CA PRO A 96 -11.63 -26.72 -1.81
C PRO A 96 -12.24 -27.17 -3.15
N GLU A 97 -11.48 -28.00 -3.86
CA GLU A 97 -11.84 -28.66 -5.11
C GLU A 97 -13.25 -29.31 -5.05
N PRO A 98 -13.91 -29.44 -6.21
CA PRO A 98 -15.31 -29.85 -6.29
C PRO A 98 -15.52 -31.26 -5.71
N GLU A 99 -16.66 -31.43 -5.05
CA GLU A 99 -17.13 -32.70 -4.49
C GLU A 99 -16.94 -33.84 -5.50
N GLU A 100 -16.09 -34.81 -5.13
CA GLU A 100 -16.15 -36.16 -5.70
C GLU A 100 -17.54 -36.71 -5.39
N GLY A 101 -18.45 -36.62 -6.36
CA GLY A 101 -19.70 -37.36 -6.32
C GLY A 101 -19.38 -38.85 -6.22
N PRO A 102 -20.01 -39.62 -5.31
CA PRO A 102 -19.75 -41.04 -5.26
C PRO A 102 -20.25 -41.67 -6.57
N ASP A 103 -19.37 -42.43 -7.22
CA ASP A 103 -19.75 -43.47 -8.17
C ASP A 103 -20.69 -44.47 -7.48
N GLU A 104 -21.72 -44.87 -8.24
CA GLU A 104 -22.75 -45.92 -8.01
C GLU A 104 -23.98 -45.63 -7.13
#